data_AF-A0AA38RDN2-F1
#
_entry.id   AF-A0AA38RDN2-F1
#
_cell.length_a   1.000
_cell.length_b   1.000
_cell.length_c   1.000
_cell.angle_alpha   90.00
_cell.angle_beta   90.00
_cell.angle_gamma   90.00
#
_symmetry.space_group_name_H-M   'P 1'
#
loop_
_entity.id
_entity.type
_entity.pdbx_description
1 polymer ?
#
loop_
_entity_poly.entity_id
_entity_poly.type
_entity_poly.pdbx_seq_one_letter_code
_entity_poly.pdbx_strand_id
1 'polypeptide(L)'
;MGRAKSAADALLLGSQRSVGKGNEIINSEVVFKKLQPAVERNYKKMIQVWAEYQTQNPKESPYDLKSLKDFIRKFAYSIDGEEGIDVPGSETVRKHWNAFTAAWEREYPERPIPRGIAKSVTQFINGPLTDEMGMPKTKRPRRFATKNVMLTFARQLWATDWVEHRRPATLVDDWGLLLGNAYSSSRIGEYIESSCRSGTGRGLYFKDLTFAVFINEAGVPEFAIQLTRDAKNMTRTPDKRPQHALYEGLAPGPLCFNPILPFLARLLAYEAFRDYST
;
A
#
# COMPACT_ATOMS: atom_id res chain seq x y z
N MET A 1 -17.97 32.44 20.53
CA MET A 1 -18.51 31.48 19.53
C MET A 1 -18.99 32.28 18.34
N GLY A 2 -18.41 32.10 17.15
CA GLY A 2 -18.87 32.82 15.95
C GLY A 2 -20.24 32.31 15.51
N ARG A 3 -21.19 33.22 15.22
CA ARG A 3 -22.48 32.89 14.60
C ARG A 3 -22.22 32.03 13.36
N ALA A 4 -22.90 30.89 13.26
CA ALA A 4 -22.88 30.07 12.06
C ALA A 4 -23.36 30.93 10.88
N LYS A 5 -22.53 31.06 9.84
CA LYS A 5 -22.91 31.75 8.60
C LYS A 5 -24.08 31.02 7.97
N SER A 6 -25.08 31.75 7.47
CA SER A 6 -26.15 31.14 6.70
C SER A 6 -25.59 30.57 5.39
N ALA A 7 -26.32 29.63 4.77
CA ALA A 7 -25.93 29.08 3.46
C ALA A 7 -25.83 30.19 2.40
N ALA A 8 -26.70 31.20 2.46
CA ALA A 8 -26.67 32.36 1.58
C ALA A 8 -25.41 33.20 1.76
N ASP A 9 -25.01 33.47 3.01
CA ASP A 9 -23.79 34.23 3.32
C ASP A 9 -22.53 33.48 2.86
N ALA A 10 -22.53 32.16 2.97
CA ALA A 10 -21.43 31.32 2.51
C ALA A 10 -21.28 31.37 0.98
N LEU A 11 -22.40 31.30 0.24
CA LEU A 11 -22.39 31.41 -1.23
C LEU A 11 -21.99 32.80 -1.69
N LEU A 12 -22.54 33.87 -1.09
CA LEU A 12 -22.18 35.25 -1.42
C LEU A 12 -20.68 35.51 -1.20
N LEU A 13 -20.14 35.08 -0.06
CA LEU A 13 -18.72 35.18 0.25
C LEU A 13 -17.87 34.35 -0.74
N GLY A 14 -18.37 33.20 -1.16
CA GLY A 14 -17.74 32.37 -2.20
C GLY A 14 -17.65 33.12 -3.52
N SER A 15 -18.77 33.66 -4.01
CA SER A 15 -18.85 34.44 -5.24
C SER A 15 -17.91 35.64 -5.22
N GLN A 16 -17.88 36.40 -4.12
CA GLN A 16 -16.98 37.54 -3.95
C GLN A 16 -15.50 37.11 -4.02
N ARG A 17 -15.14 35.99 -3.40
CA ARG A 17 -13.76 35.48 -3.38
C ARG A 17 -13.31 34.82 -4.68
N SER A 18 -14.26 34.44 -5.54
CA SER A 18 -13.96 33.88 -6.87
C SER A 18 -13.89 34.93 -7.97
N VAL A 19 -14.28 36.19 -7.71
CA VAL A 19 -14.14 37.28 -8.69
C VAL A 19 -12.68 37.39 -9.14
N GLY A 20 -12.45 37.38 -10.46
CA GLY A 20 -11.11 37.46 -11.06
C GLY A 20 -10.33 36.15 -11.09
N LYS A 21 -10.87 35.04 -10.54
CA LYS A 21 -10.32 33.71 -10.77
C LYS A 21 -10.86 33.17 -12.09
N GLY A 22 -9.98 32.68 -12.97
CA GLY A 22 -10.39 32.08 -14.23
C GLY A 22 -11.33 30.88 -14.02
N ASN A 23 -12.26 30.68 -14.95
CA ASN A 23 -13.26 29.60 -14.91
C ASN A 23 -12.80 28.33 -15.64
N GLU A 24 -11.53 28.26 -16.06
CA GLU A 24 -10.99 27.16 -16.88
C GLU A 24 -11.12 25.79 -16.22
N ILE A 25 -11.06 25.73 -14.88
CA ILE A 25 -11.23 24.48 -14.11
C ILE A 25 -12.69 24.08 -13.90
N ILE A 26 -13.64 24.96 -14.27
CA ILE A 26 -15.08 24.74 -14.14
C ILE A 26 -15.59 24.31 -15.52
N ASN A 27 -15.49 23.02 -15.79
CA ASN A 27 -15.94 22.43 -17.04
C ASN A 27 -16.74 21.14 -16.75
N SER A 28 -17.30 20.55 -17.80
CA SER A 28 -18.07 19.30 -17.73
C SER A 28 -17.19 18.05 -17.73
N GLU A 29 -15.87 18.19 -17.69
CA GLU A 29 -14.96 17.06 -17.76
C GLU A 29 -14.92 16.33 -16.42
N VAL A 30 -14.93 15.00 -16.47
CA VAL A 30 -14.84 14.18 -15.27
C VAL A 30 -13.41 14.23 -14.72
N VAL A 31 -13.27 14.74 -13.50
CA VAL A 31 -11.96 14.83 -12.84
C VAL A 31 -11.68 13.53 -12.09
N PHE A 32 -10.70 12.77 -12.60
CA PHE A 32 -10.21 11.57 -11.93
C PHE A 32 -8.93 11.80 -11.14
N LYS A 33 -8.78 11.08 -10.02
CA LYS A 33 -7.50 11.00 -9.32
C LYS A 33 -6.45 10.35 -10.23
N LYS A 34 -5.24 10.91 -10.26
CA LYS A 34 -4.07 10.29 -10.92
C LYS A 34 -3.84 8.87 -10.36
N LEU A 35 -3.74 7.89 -11.26
CA LEU A 35 -3.46 6.50 -10.91
C LEU A 35 -1.98 6.29 -10.59
N GLN A 36 -1.71 5.29 -9.74
CA GLN A 36 -0.35 4.76 -9.59
C GLN A 36 -0.10 3.72 -10.70
N PRO A 37 1.16 3.52 -11.15
CA PRO A 37 1.47 2.62 -12.27
C PRO A 37 0.92 1.20 -12.09
N ALA A 38 0.98 0.64 -10.88
CA ALA A 38 0.43 -0.69 -10.63
C ALA A 38 -1.10 -0.76 -10.73
N VAL A 39 -1.80 0.32 -10.35
CA VAL A 39 -3.26 0.39 -10.48
C VAL A 39 -3.64 0.49 -11.96
N GLU A 40 -2.90 1.28 -12.74
CA GLU A 40 -3.10 1.40 -14.18
C GLU A 40 -2.90 0.04 -14.88
N ARG A 41 -1.84 -0.70 -14.55
CA ARG A 41 -1.62 -2.06 -15.07
C ARG A 41 -2.79 -3.00 -14.73
N ASN A 42 -3.28 -2.95 -13.50
CA ASN A 42 -4.42 -3.78 -13.09
C ASN A 42 -5.71 -3.39 -13.83
N TYR A 43 -5.93 -2.10 -14.08
CA TYR A 43 -7.09 -1.61 -14.82
C TYR A 43 -7.05 -2.08 -16.27
N LYS A 44 -5.91 -1.90 -16.95
CA LYS A 44 -5.69 -2.40 -18.32
C LYS A 44 -5.93 -3.92 -18.42
N LYS A 45 -5.42 -4.68 -17.45
CA LYS A 45 -5.66 -6.13 -17.39
C LYS A 45 -7.16 -6.46 -17.29
N MET A 46 -7.91 -5.79 -16.42
CA MET A 46 -9.34 -6.08 -16.26
C MET A 46 -10.16 -5.72 -17.50
N ILE A 47 -9.78 -4.66 -18.23
CA ILE A 47 -10.42 -4.31 -19.50
C ILE A 47 -10.11 -5.35 -20.57
N GLN A 48 -8.88 -5.82 -20.68
CA GLN A 48 -8.49 -6.88 -21.60
C GLN A 48 -9.28 -8.17 -21.34
N VAL A 49 -9.39 -8.56 -20.07
CA VAL A 49 -10.17 -9.74 -19.65
C VAL A 49 -11.65 -9.60 -20.03
N TRP A 50 -12.23 -8.41 -19.88
CA TRP A 50 -13.59 -8.13 -20.36
C TRP A 50 -13.70 -8.22 -21.89
N ALA A 51 -12.74 -7.67 -22.64
CA ALA A 51 -12.74 -7.73 -24.09
C ALA A 51 -12.64 -9.17 -24.62
N GLU A 52 -11.83 -10.03 -23.98
CA GLU A 52 -11.75 -11.46 -24.28
C GLU A 52 -13.07 -12.18 -23.97
N TYR A 53 -13.69 -11.88 -22.81
CA TYR A 53 -15.01 -12.39 -22.47
C TYR A 53 -16.06 -11.99 -23.51
N GLN A 54 -16.06 -10.73 -23.95
CA GLN A 54 -17.01 -10.23 -24.94
C GLN A 54 -16.76 -10.83 -26.33
N THR A 55 -15.50 -11.14 -26.68
CA THR A 55 -15.17 -11.86 -27.92
C THR A 55 -15.81 -13.25 -27.94
N GLN A 56 -15.82 -13.95 -26.79
CA GLN A 56 -16.47 -15.25 -26.66
C GLN A 56 -17.99 -15.15 -26.49
N ASN A 57 -18.50 -14.01 -26.03
CA ASN A 57 -19.90 -13.78 -25.74
C ASN A 57 -20.38 -12.44 -26.34
N PRO A 58 -20.53 -12.31 -27.68
CA PRO A 58 -20.69 -11.01 -28.36
C PRO A 58 -21.95 -10.22 -27.99
N LYS A 59 -22.96 -10.88 -27.41
CA LYS A 59 -24.23 -10.27 -27.00
C LYS A 59 -24.19 -9.69 -25.58
N GLU A 60 -23.15 -10.00 -24.81
CA GLU A 60 -23.05 -9.61 -23.41
C GLU A 60 -22.59 -8.15 -23.29
N SER A 61 -23.14 -7.44 -22.31
CA SER A 61 -22.99 -6.00 -22.15
C SER A 61 -22.51 -5.64 -20.74
N PRO A 62 -21.61 -4.65 -20.59
CA PRO A 62 -21.20 -4.18 -19.28
C PRO A 62 -22.28 -3.34 -18.59
N TYR A 63 -23.41 -3.10 -19.28
CA TYR A 63 -24.59 -2.42 -18.76
C TYR A 63 -25.74 -3.37 -18.45
N ASP A 64 -25.57 -4.67 -18.71
CA ASP A 64 -26.54 -5.70 -18.35
C ASP A 64 -26.10 -6.46 -17.09
N LEU A 65 -27.05 -6.66 -16.18
CA LEU A 65 -26.75 -7.28 -14.89
C LEU A 65 -26.44 -8.77 -15.04
N LYS A 66 -27.08 -9.46 -15.98
CA LYS A 66 -26.86 -10.90 -16.19
C LYS A 66 -25.48 -11.14 -16.80
N SER A 67 -25.12 -10.35 -17.82
CA SER A 67 -23.78 -10.33 -18.42
C SER A 67 -22.68 -10.16 -17.38
N LEU A 68 -22.79 -9.16 -16.52
CA LEU A 68 -21.77 -8.88 -15.51
C LEU A 68 -21.65 -9.97 -14.44
N LYS A 69 -22.77 -10.61 -14.06
CA LYS A 69 -22.74 -11.74 -13.13
C LYS A 69 -22.07 -12.96 -13.76
N ASP A 70 -22.37 -13.28 -15.02
CA ASP A 70 -21.73 -14.38 -15.74
C ASP A 70 -20.23 -14.13 -15.92
N PHE A 71 -19.86 -12.91 -16.35
CA PHE A 71 -18.47 -12.48 -16.45
C PHE A 71 -17.70 -12.68 -15.15
N ILE A 72 -18.24 -12.16 -14.03
CA ILE A 72 -17.55 -12.26 -12.74
C ILE A 72 -17.52 -13.68 -12.20
N ARG A 73 -18.55 -14.49 -12.46
CA ARG A 73 -18.55 -15.91 -12.12
C ARG A 73 -17.42 -16.64 -12.85
N LYS A 74 -17.34 -16.52 -14.18
CA LYS A 74 -16.27 -17.15 -14.98
C LYS A 74 -14.88 -16.67 -14.56
N PHE A 75 -14.74 -15.37 -14.32
CA PHE A 75 -13.50 -14.80 -13.84
C PHE A 75 -13.12 -15.31 -12.44
N ALA A 76 -14.07 -15.51 -11.54
CA ALA A 76 -13.78 -16.08 -10.21
C ALA A 76 -13.24 -17.52 -10.32
N TYR A 77 -13.79 -18.34 -11.22
CA TYR A 77 -13.29 -19.69 -11.48
C TYR A 77 -11.89 -19.75 -12.09
N SER A 78 -11.38 -18.64 -12.66
CA SER A 78 -10.02 -18.57 -13.18
C SER A 78 -8.98 -18.08 -12.16
N ILE A 79 -9.38 -17.85 -10.90
CA ILE A 79 -8.47 -17.37 -9.86
C ILE A 79 -8.15 -18.54 -8.94
N ASP A 80 -6.89 -18.93 -8.91
CA ASP A 80 -6.41 -19.94 -7.96
C ASP A 80 -6.53 -19.43 -6.53
N GLY A 81 -6.91 -20.33 -5.63
CA GLY A 81 -6.92 -20.07 -4.21
C GLY A 81 -5.54 -20.22 -3.56
N GLU A 82 -5.52 -20.69 -2.32
CA GLU A 82 -4.28 -20.95 -1.58
C GLU A 82 -3.85 -22.40 -1.74
N GLU A 83 -2.62 -22.72 -1.36
CA GLU A 83 -2.20 -24.11 -1.16
C GLU A 83 -3.20 -24.84 -0.24
N GLY A 84 -3.85 -25.88 -0.79
CA GLY A 84 -4.91 -26.64 -0.11
C GLY A 84 -6.32 -26.07 -0.20
N ILE A 85 -6.54 -24.95 -0.90
CA ILE A 85 -7.86 -24.37 -1.20
C ILE A 85 -7.88 -23.93 -2.66
N ASP A 86 -8.58 -24.67 -3.52
CA ASP A 86 -8.58 -24.40 -4.97
C ASP A 86 -9.46 -23.20 -5.39
N VAL A 87 -10.18 -22.58 -4.45
CA VAL A 87 -11.10 -21.46 -4.72
C VAL A 87 -10.60 -20.12 -4.16
N PRO A 88 -10.88 -19.00 -4.83
CA PRO A 88 -10.45 -17.70 -4.36
C PRO A 88 -11.23 -17.25 -3.13
N GLY A 89 -10.64 -16.32 -2.37
CA GLY A 89 -11.40 -15.56 -1.38
C GLY A 89 -12.35 -14.57 -2.03
N SER A 90 -13.54 -14.39 -1.48
CA SER A 90 -14.57 -13.46 -2.01
C SER A 90 -14.07 -12.02 -2.10
N GLU A 91 -13.22 -11.60 -1.15
CA GLU A 91 -12.57 -10.28 -1.18
C GLU A 91 -11.65 -10.09 -2.39
N THR A 92 -11.01 -11.16 -2.87
CA THR A 92 -10.15 -11.12 -4.06
C THR A 92 -10.98 -10.87 -5.30
N VAL A 93 -12.07 -11.63 -5.49
CA VAL A 93 -13.01 -11.44 -6.59
C VAL A 93 -13.58 -10.01 -6.58
N ARG A 94 -13.99 -9.53 -5.39
CA ARG A 94 -14.49 -8.15 -5.21
C ARG A 94 -13.47 -7.09 -5.58
N LYS A 95 -12.18 -7.28 -5.29
CA LYS A 95 -11.12 -6.34 -5.70
C LYS A 95 -10.99 -6.26 -7.21
N HIS A 96 -11.09 -7.39 -7.92
CA HIS A 96 -11.09 -7.40 -9.38
C HIS A 96 -12.32 -6.73 -9.96
N TRP A 97 -13.50 -6.96 -9.37
CA TRP A 97 -14.73 -6.25 -9.74
C TRP A 97 -14.59 -4.73 -9.60
N ASN A 98 -14.04 -4.26 -8.46
CA ASN A 98 -13.80 -2.84 -8.23
C ASN A 98 -12.76 -2.27 -9.20
N ALA A 99 -11.75 -3.04 -9.58
CA ALA A 99 -10.77 -2.63 -10.56
C ALA A 99 -11.39 -2.50 -11.96
N PHE A 100 -12.22 -3.47 -12.37
CA PHE A 100 -12.95 -3.43 -13.63
C PHE A 100 -13.88 -2.22 -13.72
N THR A 101 -14.76 -2.03 -12.73
CA THR A 101 -15.73 -0.90 -12.73
C THR A 101 -15.04 0.46 -12.77
N ALA A 102 -13.96 0.63 -12.00
CA ALA A 102 -13.19 1.87 -11.99
C ALA A 102 -12.36 2.07 -13.27
N ALA A 103 -11.91 1.00 -13.92
CA ALA A 103 -11.28 1.07 -15.23
C ALA A 103 -12.30 1.48 -16.30
N TRP A 104 -13.48 0.85 -16.29
CA TRP A 104 -14.56 1.12 -17.23
C TRP A 104 -15.04 2.56 -17.15
N GLU A 105 -15.26 3.08 -15.95
CA GLU A 105 -15.64 4.48 -15.73
C GLU A 105 -14.61 5.48 -16.30
N ARG A 106 -13.33 5.10 -16.34
CA ARG A 106 -12.26 5.95 -16.89
C ARG A 106 -12.15 5.88 -18.41
N GLU A 107 -12.36 4.71 -19.00
CA GLU A 107 -12.35 4.55 -20.45
C GLU A 107 -13.62 5.10 -21.10
N TYR A 108 -14.76 4.97 -20.42
CA TYR A 108 -16.07 5.39 -20.89
C TYR A 108 -16.76 6.33 -19.90
N PRO A 109 -16.22 7.55 -19.66
CA PRO A 109 -16.73 8.47 -18.64
C PRO A 109 -18.16 8.95 -18.90
N GLU A 110 -18.59 8.98 -20.16
CA GLU A 110 -19.97 9.34 -20.54
C GLU A 110 -20.98 8.20 -20.33
N ARG A 111 -20.48 6.97 -20.20
CA ARG A 111 -21.29 5.75 -20.04
C ARG A 111 -20.70 4.87 -18.93
N PRO A 112 -20.70 5.35 -17.66
CA PRO A 112 -20.26 4.53 -16.55
C PRO A 112 -21.29 3.40 -16.29
N ILE A 113 -20.82 2.29 -15.73
CA ILE A 113 -21.70 1.23 -15.25
C ILE A 113 -22.61 1.83 -14.16
N PRO A 114 -23.94 1.73 -14.27
CA PRO A 114 -24.85 2.29 -13.27
C PRO A 114 -24.55 1.76 -11.86
N ARG A 115 -24.51 2.66 -10.87
CA ARG A 115 -24.17 2.31 -9.46
C ARG A 115 -25.05 1.18 -8.90
N GLY A 116 -26.33 1.14 -9.27
CA GLY A 116 -27.25 0.09 -8.86
C GLY A 116 -26.84 -1.30 -9.37
N ILE A 117 -26.43 -1.38 -10.64
CA ILE A 117 -25.91 -2.61 -11.25
C ILE A 117 -24.61 -3.02 -10.57
N ALA A 118 -23.67 -2.08 -10.39
CA ALA A 118 -22.39 -2.41 -9.79
C ALA A 118 -22.49 -2.86 -8.32
N LYS A 119 -23.43 -2.27 -7.57
CA LYS A 119 -23.77 -2.72 -6.23
C LYS A 119 -24.42 -4.11 -6.25
N SER A 120 -25.29 -4.40 -7.21
CA SER A 120 -25.92 -5.71 -7.34
C SER A 120 -24.91 -6.82 -7.63
N VAL A 121 -23.94 -6.58 -8.52
CA VAL A 121 -22.83 -7.52 -8.77
C VAL A 121 -21.96 -7.71 -7.51
N THR A 122 -21.72 -6.65 -6.74
CA THR A 122 -21.03 -6.76 -5.44
C THR A 122 -21.77 -7.68 -4.46
N GLN A 123 -23.11 -7.58 -4.40
CA GLN A 123 -23.92 -8.47 -3.56
C GLN A 123 -23.94 -9.91 -4.10
N PHE A 124 -23.93 -10.09 -5.42
CA PHE A 124 -23.80 -11.39 -6.06
C PHE A 124 -22.48 -12.08 -5.65
N ILE A 125 -21.36 -11.34 -5.67
CA ILE A 125 -20.05 -11.86 -5.23
C ILE A 125 -20.10 -12.28 -3.76
N ASN A 126 -20.60 -11.43 -2.87
CA ASN A 126 -20.58 -11.69 -1.43
C ASN A 126 -21.60 -12.75 -0.96
N GLY A 127 -22.63 -13.03 -1.75
CA GLY A 127 -23.69 -13.99 -1.43
C GLY A 127 -23.66 -15.18 -2.39
N PRO A 128 -24.53 -15.24 -3.41
CA PRO A 128 -24.70 -16.41 -4.27
C PRO A 128 -23.41 -17.04 -4.79
N LEU A 129 -22.47 -16.23 -5.30
CA LEU A 129 -21.22 -16.76 -5.85
C LEU A 129 -20.27 -17.30 -4.77
N THR A 130 -20.20 -16.62 -3.61
CA THR A 130 -19.43 -17.08 -2.46
C THR A 130 -19.97 -18.41 -1.95
N ASP A 131 -21.29 -18.56 -1.87
CA ASP A 131 -21.94 -19.77 -1.39
C ASP A 131 -21.84 -20.92 -2.42
N GLU A 132 -21.95 -20.61 -3.72
CA GLU A 132 -21.77 -21.58 -4.82
C GLU A 132 -20.37 -22.20 -4.84
N MET A 133 -19.33 -21.36 -4.73
CA MET A 133 -17.93 -21.82 -4.81
C MET A 133 -17.35 -22.25 -3.45
N GLY A 134 -18.09 -22.08 -2.34
CA GLY A 134 -17.55 -22.31 -1.00
C GLY A 134 -16.38 -21.39 -0.64
N MET A 135 -16.39 -20.13 -1.10
CA MET A 135 -15.26 -19.22 -0.93
C MET A 135 -15.01 -18.90 0.57
N PRO A 136 -13.74 -18.87 1.01
CA PRO A 136 -13.41 -18.46 2.36
C PRO A 136 -13.91 -17.04 2.68
N LYS A 137 -14.72 -16.91 3.74
CA LYS A 137 -15.23 -15.63 4.26
C LYS A 137 -14.27 -14.97 5.25
N THR A 138 -13.34 -15.74 5.83
CA THR A 138 -12.39 -15.27 6.84
C THR A 138 -11.04 -14.89 6.22
N LYS A 139 -10.33 -13.98 6.89
CA LYS A 139 -8.95 -13.68 6.53
C LYS A 139 -8.08 -14.87 6.94
N ARG A 140 -7.04 -15.13 6.14
CA ARG A 140 -5.99 -16.08 6.48
C ARG A 140 -5.45 -15.80 7.88
N PRO A 141 -5.20 -16.84 8.70
CA PRO A 141 -4.47 -16.70 9.95
C PRO A 141 -3.14 -16.02 9.67
N ARG A 142 -2.84 -14.96 10.43
CA ARG A 142 -1.53 -14.30 10.29
C ARG A 142 -0.49 -15.17 10.96
N ARG A 143 0.50 -15.61 10.18
CA ARG A 143 1.73 -16.21 10.72
C ARG A 143 2.64 -15.06 11.12
N PHE A 144 2.86 -14.88 12.41
CA PHE A 144 3.81 -13.88 12.91
C PHE A 144 5.17 -14.52 13.07
N ALA A 145 6.22 -13.83 12.59
CA ALA A 145 7.58 -14.24 12.87
C ALA A 145 7.82 -14.14 14.38
N THR A 146 8.30 -15.22 14.99
CA THR A 146 8.75 -15.21 16.39
C THR A 146 10.21 -14.80 16.46
N LYS A 147 10.70 -14.47 17.67
CA LYS A 147 12.12 -14.23 17.92
C LYS A 147 13.02 -15.37 17.42
N ASN A 148 12.56 -16.62 17.55
CA ASN A 148 13.31 -17.79 17.07
C ASN A 148 13.40 -17.82 15.54
N VAL A 149 12.30 -17.51 14.84
CA VAL A 149 12.32 -17.41 13.37
C VAL A 149 13.29 -16.32 12.93
N MET A 150 13.29 -15.16 13.59
CA MET A 150 14.25 -14.09 13.29
C MET A 150 15.70 -14.51 13.58
N LEU A 151 15.96 -15.23 14.68
CA LEU A 151 17.31 -15.72 14.99
C LEU A 151 17.82 -16.71 13.94
N THR A 152 16.99 -17.66 13.54
CA THR A 152 17.32 -18.63 12.49
C THR A 152 17.60 -17.93 11.17
N PHE A 153 16.76 -16.95 10.80
CA PHE A 153 16.98 -16.17 9.59
C PHE A 153 18.28 -15.34 9.66
N ALA A 154 18.58 -14.71 10.80
CA ALA A 154 19.84 -14.01 11.01
C ALA A 154 21.05 -14.92 10.83
N ARG A 155 21.02 -16.12 11.43
CA ARG A 155 22.11 -17.10 11.31
C ARG A 155 22.30 -17.54 9.87
N GLN A 156 21.22 -17.81 9.16
CA GLN A 156 21.29 -18.14 7.75
C GLN A 156 21.96 -17.00 6.99
N LEU A 157 21.39 -15.80 7.08
CA LEU A 157 21.84 -14.62 6.32
C LEU A 157 23.30 -14.25 6.57
N TRP A 158 23.77 -14.34 7.82
CA TRP A 158 25.10 -13.83 8.21
C TRP A 158 26.20 -14.89 8.33
N ALA A 159 25.85 -16.17 8.52
CA ALA A 159 26.84 -17.18 8.91
C ALA A 159 26.73 -18.51 8.14
N THR A 160 25.61 -18.79 7.48
CA THR A 160 25.38 -20.12 6.86
C THR A 160 25.08 -20.03 5.37
N ASP A 161 24.57 -18.91 4.88
CA ASP A 161 24.29 -18.73 3.47
C ASP A 161 25.58 -18.60 2.66
N TRP A 162 25.59 -19.22 1.49
CA TRP A 162 26.71 -19.22 0.53
C TRP A 162 26.41 -18.32 -0.67
N VAL A 163 25.28 -17.60 -0.66
CA VAL A 163 24.90 -16.67 -1.72
C VAL A 163 25.84 -15.45 -1.71
N GLU A 164 26.65 -15.33 -2.75
CA GLU A 164 27.43 -14.12 -2.99
C GLU A 164 26.54 -13.03 -3.62
N HIS A 165 26.18 -12.04 -2.82
CA HIS A 165 25.44 -10.89 -3.31
C HIS A 165 26.33 -10.03 -4.19
N ARG A 166 25.80 -9.61 -5.37
CA ARG A 166 26.49 -8.68 -6.28
C ARG A 166 26.99 -7.41 -5.59
N ARG A 167 26.30 -6.96 -4.54
CA ARG A 167 26.70 -5.85 -3.68
C ARG A 167 26.70 -6.34 -2.23
N PRO A 168 27.82 -6.28 -1.50
CA PRO A 168 27.87 -6.68 -0.08
C PRO A 168 26.86 -5.92 0.80
N ALA A 169 26.55 -4.68 0.43
CA ALA A 169 25.55 -3.85 1.09
C ALA A 169 24.14 -4.45 1.13
N THR A 170 23.78 -5.33 0.18
CA THR A 170 22.44 -5.91 0.08
C THR A 170 22.07 -6.69 1.35
N LEU A 171 23.00 -7.43 1.93
CA LEU A 171 22.77 -8.17 3.19
C LEU A 171 22.41 -7.22 4.34
N VAL A 172 23.15 -6.11 4.44
CA VAL A 172 22.92 -5.08 5.47
C VAL A 172 21.56 -4.39 5.24
N ASP A 173 21.24 -4.04 4.00
CA ASP A 173 19.99 -3.40 3.62
C ASP A 173 18.77 -4.30 3.90
N ASP A 174 18.84 -5.58 3.53
CA ASP A 174 17.76 -6.55 3.74
C ASP A 174 17.55 -6.84 5.23
N TRP A 175 18.63 -7.02 6.00
CA TRP A 175 18.55 -7.22 7.44
C TRP A 175 18.02 -5.97 8.16
N GLY A 176 18.49 -4.78 7.77
CA GLY A 176 18.02 -3.50 8.29
C GLY A 176 16.54 -3.26 8.02
N LEU A 177 16.07 -3.60 6.81
CA LEU A 177 14.66 -3.51 6.46
C LEU A 177 13.80 -4.46 7.30
N LEU A 178 14.25 -5.69 7.53
CA LEU A 178 13.54 -6.65 8.38
C LEU A 178 13.44 -6.14 9.82
N LEU A 179 14.57 -5.70 10.40
CA LEU A 179 14.60 -5.17 11.77
C LEU A 179 13.73 -3.92 11.88
N GLY A 180 13.83 -3.00 10.93
CA GLY A 180 12.96 -1.84 10.82
C GLY A 180 11.49 -2.24 10.84
N ASN A 181 11.08 -3.22 10.02
CA ASN A 181 9.69 -3.69 10.00
C ASN A 181 9.27 -4.35 11.32
N ALA A 182 10.12 -5.21 11.90
CA ALA A 182 9.83 -5.95 13.12
C ALA A 182 9.68 -5.03 14.35
N TYR A 183 10.62 -4.10 14.54
CA TYR A 183 10.66 -3.22 15.72
C TYR A 183 9.75 -2.00 15.61
N SER A 184 9.28 -1.69 14.40
CA SER A 184 8.41 -0.55 14.16
C SER A 184 6.98 -0.94 13.81
N SER A 185 6.72 -2.21 13.47
CA SER A 185 5.44 -2.63 12.89
C SER A 185 5.07 -1.87 11.62
N SER A 186 6.05 -1.30 10.91
CA SER A 186 5.84 -0.68 9.61
C SER A 186 5.53 -1.74 8.56
N ARG A 187 4.92 -1.29 7.46
CA ARG A 187 4.82 -2.12 6.26
C ARG A 187 6.09 -1.95 5.44
N ILE A 188 6.51 -3.02 4.75
CA ILE A 188 7.66 -2.97 3.84
C ILE A 188 7.59 -1.78 2.85
N GLY A 189 6.41 -1.50 2.30
CA GLY A 189 6.17 -0.38 1.37
C GLY A 189 6.11 1.01 2.01
N GLU A 190 6.34 1.14 3.32
CA GLU A 190 6.56 2.41 4.01
C GLU A 190 8.04 2.77 4.08
N TYR A 191 8.94 1.78 3.94
CA TYR A 191 10.39 1.97 3.95
C TYR A 191 11.05 1.81 2.59
N ILE A 192 10.57 0.89 1.76
CA ILE A 192 11.10 0.69 0.41
C ILE A 192 10.06 0.93 -0.66
N GLU A 193 10.54 1.36 -1.82
CA GLU A 193 9.71 1.41 -3.02
C GLU A 193 9.43 -0.02 -3.48
N SER A 194 8.18 -0.48 -3.29
CA SER A 194 7.79 -1.80 -3.79
C SER A 194 7.55 -1.78 -5.30
N SER A 195 7.54 -2.95 -5.93
CA SER A 195 7.16 -3.11 -7.36
C SER A 195 5.77 -2.52 -7.69
N CYS A 196 4.88 -2.46 -6.69
CA CYS A 196 3.56 -1.83 -6.80
C CYS A 196 3.62 -0.28 -6.86
N ARG A 197 4.77 0.32 -6.54
CA ARG A 197 5.01 1.76 -6.53
C ARG A 197 6.29 2.16 -7.28
N SER A 198 6.84 1.28 -8.12
CA SER A 198 8.08 1.56 -8.84
C SER A 198 8.02 2.91 -9.58
N GLY A 199 9.07 3.73 -9.42
CA GLY A 199 9.21 5.03 -10.07
C GLY A 199 8.42 6.16 -9.42
N THR A 200 7.86 5.96 -8.22
CA THR A 200 7.19 7.01 -7.44
C THR A 200 8.15 7.81 -6.56
N GLY A 201 9.38 7.34 -6.34
CA GLY A 201 10.33 7.96 -5.40
C GLY A 201 9.80 7.94 -3.97
N ARG A 202 9.06 6.89 -3.61
CA ARG A 202 8.48 6.73 -2.27
C ARG A 202 9.25 5.68 -1.47
N GLY A 203 9.60 6.03 -0.25
CA GLY A 203 10.35 5.17 0.67
C GLY A 203 10.93 6.02 1.79
N LEU A 204 11.79 5.39 2.58
CA LEU A 204 12.56 6.03 3.63
C LEU A 204 13.87 6.56 3.03
N TYR A 205 14.10 7.87 3.16
CA TYR A 205 15.35 8.51 2.76
C TYR A 205 16.15 8.92 4.01
N PHE A 206 17.44 9.23 3.85
CA PHE A 206 18.26 9.71 4.95
C PHE A 206 17.69 10.96 5.64
N LYS A 207 17.06 11.86 4.88
CA LYS A 207 16.36 13.04 5.42
C LYS A 207 15.15 12.70 6.31
N ASP A 208 14.64 11.47 6.24
CA ASP A 208 13.50 10.98 7.02
C ASP A 208 13.96 10.25 8.31
N LEU A 209 15.28 10.19 8.53
CA LEU A 209 15.92 9.62 9.72
C LEU A 209 16.35 10.74 10.67
N THR A 210 16.22 10.52 11.96
CA THR A 210 16.78 11.41 12.99
C THR A 210 17.48 10.56 14.05
N PHE A 211 18.75 10.85 14.30
CA PHE A 211 19.49 10.24 15.40
C PHE A 211 19.34 11.07 16.66
N ALA A 212 19.12 10.39 17.78
CA ALA A 212 19.03 11.00 19.08
C ALA A 212 19.91 10.24 20.07
N VAL A 213 20.59 11.00 20.92
CA VAL A 213 21.18 10.52 22.17
C VAL A 213 20.34 11.11 23.28
N PHE A 214 19.85 10.28 24.20
CA PHE A 214 19.04 10.72 25.32
C PHE A 214 19.41 9.93 26.58
N ILE A 215 19.04 10.44 27.74
CA ILE A 215 19.18 9.71 29.00
C ILE A 215 17.90 8.90 29.21
N ASN A 216 18.04 7.57 29.30
CA ASN A 216 16.90 6.68 29.49
C ASN A 216 16.40 6.69 30.95
N GLU A 217 15.35 5.92 31.22
CA GLU A 217 14.70 5.84 32.54
C GLU A 217 15.65 5.36 33.66
N ALA A 218 16.73 4.66 33.29
CA ALA A 218 17.76 4.20 34.22
C ALA A 218 18.88 5.22 34.45
N GLY A 219 18.80 6.43 33.86
CA GLY A 219 19.83 7.45 33.96
C GLY A 219 21.04 7.20 33.06
N VAL A 220 20.96 6.27 32.11
CA VAL A 220 22.06 5.88 31.23
C VAL A 220 21.87 6.52 29.85
N PRO A 221 22.95 7.03 29.21
CA PRO A 221 22.88 7.45 27.81
C PRO A 221 22.48 6.30 26.90
N GLU A 222 21.48 6.53 26.05
CA GLU A 222 20.98 5.56 25.08
C GLU A 222 20.89 6.20 23.69
N PHE A 223 21.22 5.39 22.68
CA PHE A 223 21.13 5.79 21.29
C PHE A 223 19.79 5.36 20.69
N ALA A 224 19.19 6.24 19.89
CA ALA A 224 17.99 5.94 19.13
C ALA A 224 18.04 6.50 17.71
N ILE A 225 17.33 5.82 16.82
CA ILE A 225 17.01 6.32 15.48
C ILE A 225 15.49 6.43 15.33
N GLN A 226 15.02 7.63 15.01
CA GLN A 226 13.62 7.90 14.71
C GLN A 226 13.41 7.84 13.20
N LEU A 227 12.47 6.98 12.78
CA LEU A 227 12.09 6.79 11.38
C LEU A 227 10.77 7.52 11.11
N THR A 228 10.76 8.45 10.16
CA THR A 228 9.52 9.09 9.68
C THR A 228 8.95 8.30 8.51
N ARG A 229 7.80 7.66 8.71
CA ARG A 229 7.26 6.68 7.76
C ARG A 229 6.41 7.31 6.68
N ASP A 230 6.54 6.83 5.45
CA ASP A 230 5.62 7.17 4.37
C ASP A 230 4.35 6.31 4.41
N ALA A 231 3.57 6.50 5.47
CA ALA A 231 2.38 5.71 5.79
C ALA A 231 1.26 5.84 4.74
N LYS A 232 0.46 4.77 4.62
CA LYS A 232 -0.70 4.73 3.72
C LYS A 232 -1.66 5.89 4.03
N ASN A 233 -2.18 6.52 2.98
CA ASN A 233 -3.12 7.65 3.02
C ASN A 233 -2.57 8.97 3.60
N MET A 234 -1.25 9.08 3.87
CA MET A 234 -0.64 10.30 4.41
C MET A 234 0.06 11.18 3.35
N THR A 235 -0.16 10.92 2.04
CA THR A 235 0.50 11.67 0.96
C THR A 235 0.17 13.16 0.96
N ARG A 236 -1.03 13.54 1.41
CA ARG A 236 -1.48 14.95 1.48
C ARG A 236 -1.28 15.58 2.86
N THR A 237 -0.74 14.84 3.82
CA THR A 237 -0.53 15.26 5.21
C THR A 237 0.83 14.76 5.70
N PRO A 238 1.93 15.24 5.09
CA PRO A 238 3.29 14.81 5.45
C PRO A 238 3.63 15.12 6.91
N ASP A 239 3.05 16.19 7.46
CA ASP A 239 3.13 16.61 8.87
C ASP A 239 2.54 15.59 9.85
N LYS A 240 1.61 14.74 9.40
CA LYS A 240 0.95 13.71 10.21
C LYS A 240 1.55 12.33 10.03
N ARG A 241 2.72 12.24 9.39
CA ARG A 241 3.39 10.95 9.17
C ARG A 241 3.80 10.34 10.51
N PRO A 242 3.53 9.05 10.74
CA PRO A 242 3.99 8.38 11.94
C PRO A 242 5.49 8.43 12.05
N GLN A 243 5.98 8.79 13.23
CA GLN A 243 7.38 8.69 13.60
C GLN A 243 7.54 7.55 14.59
N HIS A 244 8.61 6.78 14.46
CA HIS A 244 8.87 5.67 15.38
C HIS A 244 10.34 5.56 15.70
N ALA A 245 10.65 5.55 16.98
CA ALA A 245 12.00 5.37 17.47
C ALA A 245 12.34 3.88 17.59
N LEU A 246 13.50 3.53 17.07
CA LEU A 246 14.20 2.28 17.32
C LEU A 246 15.29 2.58 18.35
N TYR A 247 15.34 1.77 19.40
CA TYR A 247 16.21 1.95 20.55
C TYR A 247 17.28 0.87 20.58
N GLU A 248 18.43 1.18 21.16
CA GLU A 248 19.50 0.21 21.42
C GLU A 248 19.05 -0.86 22.42
N GLY A 249 18.21 -0.47 23.39
CA GLY A 249 17.63 -1.35 24.39
C GLY A 249 18.41 -1.32 25.71
N LEU A 250 17.70 -1.49 26.82
CA LEU A 250 18.24 -1.38 28.18
C LEU A 250 19.16 -2.53 28.60
N ALA A 251 19.09 -3.68 27.92
CA ALA A 251 19.82 -4.89 28.29
C ALA A 251 20.61 -5.45 27.10
N PRO A 252 21.83 -5.95 27.32
CA PRO A 252 22.60 -6.61 26.28
C PRO A 252 21.82 -7.77 25.65
N GLY A 253 21.66 -7.73 24.33
CA GLY A 253 21.06 -8.79 23.53
C GLY A 253 22.00 -9.26 22.42
N PRO A 254 21.64 -10.33 21.69
CA PRO A 254 22.36 -10.71 20.48
C PRO A 254 22.48 -9.52 19.51
N LEU A 255 23.69 -9.26 19.03
CA LEU A 255 23.99 -8.11 18.17
C LEU A 255 23.09 -8.05 16.92
N CYS A 256 22.74 -9.22 16.36
CA CYS A 256 21.86 -9.31 15.21
C CYS A 256 20.45 -8.72 15.46
N PHE A 257 20.03 -8.56 16.71
CA PHE A 257 18.74 -7.97 17.06
C PHE A 257 18.79 -6.48 17.36
N ASN A 258 19.96 -5.83 17.32
CA ASN A 258 20.04 -4.39 17.48
C ASN A 258 19.48 -3.71 16.21
N PRO A 259 18.34 -3.00 16.31
CA PRO A 259 17.64 -2.47 15.16
C PRO A 259 18.30 -1.22 14.56
N ILE A 260 19.30 -0.65 15.23
CA ILE A 260 19.98 0.57 14.80
C ILE A 260 21.20 0.26 13.92
N LEU A 261 21.92 -0.83 14.23
CA LEU A 261 23.22 -1.13 13.61
C LEU A 261 23.22 -1.13 12.08
N PRO A 262 22.25 -1.75 11.37
CA PRO A 262 22.28 -1.75 9.91
C PRO A 262 22.11 -0.33 9.32
N PHE A 263 21.28 0.51 9.96
CA PHE A 263 21.10 1.90 9.52
C PHE A 263 22.37 2.71 9.74
N LEU A 264 22.97 2.58 10.93
CA LEU A 264 24.22 3.27 11.26
C LEU A 264 25.36 2.85 10.32
N ALA A 265 25.54 1.55 10.10
CA ALA A 265 26.57 1.03 9.20
C ALA A 265 26.42 1.60 7.78
N ARG A 266 25.18 1.74 7.28
CA ARG A 266 24.92 2.30 5.96
C ARG A 266 25.20 3.79 5.88
N LEU A 267 24.80 4.55 6.90
CA LEU A 267 25.05 5.99 6.92
C LEU A 267 26.53 6.32 6.99
N LEU A 268 27.30 5.57 7.79
CA LEU A 268 28.76 5.68 7.83
C LEU A 268 29.37 5.34 6.46
N ALA A 269 28.96 4.23 5.85
CA ALA A 269 29.47 3.82 4.53
C ALA A 269 29.13 4.80 3.39
N TYR A 270 28.13 5.67 3.57
CA TYR A 270 27.75 6.70 2.59
C TYR A 270 28.19 8.11 2.99
N GLU A 271 28.93 8.27 4.10
CA GLU A 271 29.32 9.57 4.64
C GLU A 271 28.10 10.51 4.79
N ALA A 272 26.95 9.94 5.17
CA ALA A 272 25.66 10.62 5.12
C ALA A 272 25.47 11.66 6.25
N PHE A 273 26.41 11.71 7.21
CA PHE A 273 26.41 12.69 8.28
C PHE A 273 27.07 13.98 7.77
N ARG A 274 26.25 15.03 7.61
CA ARG A 274 26.63 16.32 7.01
C ARG A 274 27.92 16.94 7.57
N ASP A 275 28.24 16.70 8.84
CA ASP A 275 29.29 17.39 9.58
C ASP A 275 30.37 16.47 10.18
N TYR A 276 30.42 15.20 9.77
CA TYR A 276 31.42 14.25 10.25
C TYR A 276 32.18 13.63 9.06
N SER A 277 33.50 13.82 9.02
CA SER A 277 34.38 13.00 8.19
C SER A 277 34.47 11.62 8.85
N THR A 278 33.65 10.69 8.39
CA THR A 278 33.58 9.30 8.88
C THR A 278 34.50 8.39 8.11
#